data_AF-A0A949F7P1-F1
#
_entry.id   AF-A0A949F7P1-F1
#
_cell.length_a   1.000
_cell.length_b   1.000
_cell.length_c   1.000
_cell.angle_alpha   90.00
_cell.angle_beta   90.00
_cell.angle_gamma   90.00
#
_symmetry.space_group_name_H-M   'P 1'
#
loop_
_entity.id
_entity.type
_entity.pdbx_description
1 polymer ?
#
loop_
_entity_poly.entity_id
_entity_poly.type
_entity_poly.pdbx_seq_one_letter_code
_entity_poly.pdbx_strand_id
1 'polypeptide(L)'
;MPRTKRILYDGAIYHIVNRGHNKQVLFKNHEDYIRFKSMVSIYLERYAFKIFNYCLMINHFHFLMQIGKAADLPLIMKGVSQTYANYYKRKYGTIGYLFQNRYKSILIEKDAHLLVCARYIERNPLRASLVSELSEYPWSSYHYYATGKKDDIITPNILYDNFGNSSEEKRRNYIEYISEEQPYELLLDEAIAKMK
;
A
#
# COMPACT_ATOMS: atom_id res chain seq x y z
N MET A 1 11.15 -25.35 -8.71
CA MET A 1 10.34 -25.83 -7.56
C MET A 1 8.93 -25.31 -7.67
N PRO A 2 7.90 -26.16 -7.52
CA PRO A 2 6.52 -25.69 -7.38
C PRO A 2 6.42 -24.79 -6.13
N ARG A 3 5.77 -23.64 -6.28
CA ARG A 3 5.61 -22.68 -5.18
C ARG A 3 4.45 -23.10 -4.30
N THR A 4 4.59 -22.93 -2.99
CA THR A 4 3.50 -23.13 -2.01
C THR A 4 2.29 -22.28 -2.38
N LYS A 5 1.10 -22.88 -2.34
CA LYS A 5 -0.16 -22.19 -2.60
C LYS A 5 -0.34 -21.10 -1.54
N ARG A 6 -0.71 -19.89 -1.97
CA ARG A 6 -1.04 -18.80 -1.05
C ARG A 6 -2.35 -19.15 -0.35
N ILE A 7 -2.33 -19.12 0.98
CA ILE A 7 -3.54 -19.28 1.79
C ILE A 7 -4.22 -17.92 1.86
N LEU A 8 -5.44 -17.85 1.35
CA LEU A 8 -6.26 -16.65 1.28
C LEU A 8 -7.66 -16.96 1.79
N TYR A 9 -8.23 -16.00 2.48
CA TYR A 9 -9.55 -16.04 3.10
C TYR A 9 -10.43 -14.91 2.56
N ASP A 10 -11.71 -15.20 2.39
CA ASP A 10 -12.73 -14.21 2.02
C ASP A 10 -12.90 -13.16 3.13
N GLY A 11 -13.13 -11.90 2.76
CA GLY A 11 -13.35 -10.80 3.70
C GLY A 11 -12.13 -10.39 4.55
N ALA A 12 -10.96 -11.01 4.32
CA ALA A 12 -9.75 -10.79 5.10
C ALA A 12 -8.95 -9.58 4.63
N ILE A 13 -8.09 -9.08 5.52
CA ILE A 13 -7.23 -7.92 5.28
C ILE A 13 -5.80 -8.40 5.07
N TYR A 14 -5.11 -7.80 4.10
CA TYR A 14 -3.73 -8.12 3.81
C TYR A 14 -2.87 -6.88 3.70
N HIS A 15 -1.66 -6.97 4.24
CA HIS A 15 -0.55 -6.12 3.83
C HIS A 15 0.05 -6.68 2.54
N ILE A 16 -0.14 -5.93 1.46
CA ILE A 16 0.39 -6.26 0.14
C ILE A 16 1.63 -5.43 -0.14
N VAL A 17 2.68 -6.08 -0.61
CA VAL A 17 3.92 -5.41 -1.02
C VAL A 17 4.35 -5.92 -2.38
N ASN A 18 4.68 -5.04 -3.31
CA ASN A 18 5.34 -5.43 -4.57
C ASN A 18 6.45 -4.44 -4.93
N ARG A 19 7.54 -4.95 -5.48
CA ARG A 19 8.81 -4.23 -5.68
C ARG A 19 9.32 -4.40 -7.11
N GLY A 20 9.97 -3.36 -7.61
CA GLY A 20 10.68 -3.38 -8.88
C GLY A 20 11.79 -4.44 -8.91
N HIS A 21 11.93 -5.13 -10.03
CA HIS A 21 13.02 -6.06 -10.27
C HIS A 21 14.37 -5.36 -10.05
N ASN A 22 15.28 -6.02 -9.33
CA ASN A 22 16.56 -5.45 -8.92
C ASN A 22 16.45 -4.07 -8.21
N LYS A 23 15.38 -3.87 -7.41
CA LYS A 23 15.08 -2.58 -6.75
C LYS A 23 14.94 -1.39 -7.73
N GLN A 24 14.68 -1.66 -9.01
CA GLN A 24 14.54 -0.61 -10.01
C GLN A 24 13.40 0.34 -9.68
N VAL A 25 13.57 1.60 -10.09
CA VAL A 25 12.55 2.65 -9.94
C VAL A 25 11.27 2.23 -10.67
N LEU A 26 10.16 2.23 -9.94
CA LEU A 26 8.83 2.01 -10.48
C LEU A 26 8.20 3.33 -10.93
N PHE A 27 8.40 4.41 -10.17
CA PHE A 27 7.82 5.72 -10.43
C PHE A 27 8.93 6.75 -10.59
N LYS A 28 9.22 7.13 -11.84
CA LYS A 28 10.28 8.09 -12.18
C LYS A 28 9.81 9.53 -12.07
N ASN A 29 8.52 9.78 -12.30
CA ASN A 29 7.94 11.12 -12.20
C ASN A 29 6.50 11.11 -11.68
N HIS A 30 5.96 12.29 -11.42
CA HIS A 30 4.61 12.50 -10.87
C HIS A 30 3.51 11.78 -11.67
N GLU A 31 3.61 11.78 -13.00
CA GLU A 31 2.62 11.13 -13.87
C GLU A 31 2.55 9.61 -13.64
N ASP A 32 3.68 8.97 -13.33
CA ASP A 32 3.72 7.53 -13.08
C ASP A 32 2.88 7.13 -11.88
N TYR A 33 2.95 7.92 -10.79
CA TYR A 33 2.15 7.71 -9.60
C TYR A 33 0.66 7.91 -9.88
N ILE A 34 0.29 8.98 -10.59
CA ILE A 34 -1.10 9.21 -11.01
C ILE A 34 -1.60 8.02 -11.83
N ARG A 35 -0.83 7.61 -12.84
CA ARG A 35 -1.23 6.51 -13.74
C ARG A 35 -1.40 5.21 -12.98
N PHE A 36 -0.52 4.91 -12.03
CA PHE A 36 -0.65 3.74 -11.18
C PHE A 36 -1.92 3.78 -10.33
N LYS A 37 -2.22 4.92 -9.68
CA LYS A 37 -3.47 5.10 -8.92
C LYS A 37 -4.70 4.97 -9.80
N SER A 38 -4.71 5.55 -11.00
CA SER A 38 -5.83 5.41 -11.95
C SER A 38 -6.04 3.94 -12.33
N MET A 39 -4.97 3.16 -12.53
CA MET A 39 -5.10 1.73 -12.79
C MET A 39 -5.71 1.00 -11.60
N VAL A 40 -5.27 1.29 -10.37
CA VAL A 40 -5.87 0.72 -9.15
C VAL A 40 -7.37 1.04 -9.08
N SER A 41 -7.78 2.28 -9.38
CA SER A 41 -9.19 2.71 -9.40
C SER A 41 -10.04 1.87 -10.37
N ILE A 42 -9.52 1.57 -11.57
CA ILE A 42 -10.22 0.71 -12.52
C ILE A 42 -10.48 -0.70 -11.95
N TYR A 43 -9.55 -1.23 -11.13
CA TYR A 43 -9.77 -2.52 -10.48
C TYR A 43 -10.73 -2.41 -9.30
N LEU A 44 -10.73 -1.30 -8.55
CA LEU A 44 -11.71 -1.05 -7.47
C LEU A 44 -13.15 -1.07 -8.00
N GLU A 45 -13.39 -0.62 -9.23
CA GLU A 45 -14.70 -0.69 -9.88
C GLU A 45 -15.10 -2.11 -10.32
N ARG A 46 -14.12 -2.98 -10.57
CA ARG A 46 -14.33 -4.34 -11.13
C ARG A 46 -14.44 -5.42 -10.08
N TYR A 47 -13.79 -5.22 -8.94
CA TYR A 47 -13.68 -6.22 -7.88
C TYR A 47 -14.06 -5.60 -6.54
N ALA A 48 -14.74 -6.38 -5.70
CA ALA A 48 -15.05 -5.95 -4.34
C ALA A 48 -13.79 -6.04 -3.46
N PHE A 49 -13.03 -4.95 -3.37
CA PHE A 49 -11.96 -4.78 -2.40
C PHE A 49 -11.88 -3.34 -1.91
N LYS A 50 -11.22 -3.14 -0.78
CA LYS A 50 -11.03 -1.84 -0.13
C LYS A 50 -9.55 -1.64 0.11
N ILE A 51 -9.06 -0.41 -0.06
CA ILE A 51 -7.71 -0.01 0.37
C ILE A 51 -7.89 0.94 1.54
N PHE A 52 -7.43 0.55 2.72
CA PHE A 52 -7.47 1.37 3.93
C PHE A 52 -6.29 2.34 3.95
N ASN A 53 -5.08 1.83 3.72
CA ASN A 53 -3.87 2.64 3.72
C ASN A 53 -2.96 2.21 2.58
N TYR A 54 -2.15 3.13 2.07
CA TYR A 54 -1.15 2.85 1.05
C TYR A 54 0.08 3.73 1.16
N CYS A 55 1.18 3.26 0.59
CA CYS A 55 2.33 4.09 0.29
C CYS A 55 2.99 3.61 -1.00
N LEU A 56 3.08 4.49 -2.01
CA LEU A 56 3.76 4.23 -3.26
C LEU A 56 5.18 4.76 -3.14
N MET A 57 6.14 3.89 -2.89
CA MET A 57 7.56 4.23 -2.79
C MET A 57 8.21 4.23 -4.17
N ILE A 58 9.36 4.91 -4.32
CA ILE A 58 10.06 5.06 -5.61
C ILE A 58 10.23 3.73 -6.37
N ASN A 59 10.55 2.63 -5.67
CA ASN A 59 10.81 1.32 -6.27
C ASN A 59 9.89 0.18 -5.78
N HIS A 60 8.87 0.47 -4.98
CA HIS A 60 7.91 -0.53 -4.48
C HIS A 60 6.62 0.15 -4.02
N PHE A 61 5.58 -0.63 -3.72
CA PHE A 61 4.38 -0.08 -3.11
C PHE A 61 3.86 -1.00 -2.02
N HIS A 62 3.12 -0.40 -1.10
CA HIS A 62 2.41 -1.07 -0.01
C HIS A 62 0.92 -0.75 -0.08
N PHE A 63 0.09 -1.76 0.14
CA PHE A 63 -1.35 -1.60 0.40
C PHE A 63 -1.75 -2.33 1.67
N LEU A 64 -2.60 -1.70 2.47
CA LEU A 64 -3.40 -2.38 3.48
C LEU A 64 -4.80 -2.55 2.89
N MET A 65 -5.10 -3.74 2.39
CA MET A 65 -6.31 -3.97 1.60
C MET A 65 -7.18 -5.09 2.16
N GLN A 66 -8.49 -4.87 2.19
CA GLN A 66 -9.48 -5.90 2.44
C GLN A 66 -9.98 -6.45 1.11
N ILE A 67 -10.04 -7.77 0.96
CA ILE A 67 -10.60 -8.42 -0.22
C ILE A 67 -11.97 -9.02 0.09
N GLY A 68 -12.90 -8.93 -0.86
CA GLY A 68 -14.19 -9.60 -0.78
C GLY A 68 -14.02 -11.12 -0.90
N LYS A 69 -13.49 -11.57 -2.04
CA LYS A 69 -13.21 -13.00 -2.30
C LYS A 69 -11.71 -13.27 -2.37
N ALA A 70 -11.27 -14.35 -1.75
CA ALA A 70 -9.90 -14.84 -1.75
C ALA A 70 -9.35 -15.05 -3.17
N ALA A 71 -10.20 -15.54 -4.09
CA ALA A 71 -9.84 -15.79 -5.47
C ALA A 71 -9.52 -14.52 -6.27
N ASP A 72 -9.98 -13.34 -5.83
CA ASP A 72 -9.85 -12.09 -6.57
C ASP A 72 -8.48 -11.44 -6.35
N LEU A 73 -7.85 -11.61 -5.18
CA LEU A 73 -6.57 -10.96 -4.88
C LEU A 73 -5.47 -11.27 -5.92
N PRO A 74 -5.25 -12.53 -6.37
CA PRO A 74 -4.32 -12.81 -7.47
C PRO A 74 -4.69 -12.12 -8.78
N LEU A 75 -5.99 -12.01 -9.10
CA LEU A 75 -6.47 -11.40 -10.34
C LEU A 75 -6.28 -9.88 -10.33
N ILE A 76 -6.67 -9.22 -9.23
CA ILE A 76 -6.48 -7.79 -8.99
C ILE A 76 -5.00 -7.44 -9.12
N MET A 77 -4.15 -8.12 -8.35
CA MET A 77 -2.73 -7.78 -8.30
C MET A 77 -1.99 -8.11 -9.60
N LYS A 78 -2.35 -9.20 -10.29
CA LYS A 78 -1.84 -9.49 -11.64
C LYS A 78 -2.24 -8.38 -12.59
N GLY A 79 -3.52 -8.00 -12.58
CA GLY A 79 -4.06 -6.97 -13.44
C GLY A 79 -3.38 -5.61 -13.26
N VAL A 80 -3.33 -5.10 -12.03
CA VAL A 80 -2.66 -3.83 -11.70
C VAL A 80 -1.18 -3.87 -12.12
N SER A 81 -0.45 -4.92 -11.73
CA SER A 81 0.99 -5.02 -12.03
C SER A 81 1.25 -5.14 -13.53
N GLN A 82 0.46 -5.92 -14.26
CA GLN A 82 0.66 -6.14 -15.69
C GLN A 82 0.28 -4.91 -16.52
N THR A 83 -0.84 -4.25 -16.20
CA THR A 83 -1.23 -3.01 -16.89
C THR A 83 -0.19 -1.90 -16.67
N TYR A 84 0.33 -1.77 -15.44
CA TYR A 84 1.38 -0.80 -15.15
C TYR A 84 2.70 -1.13 -15.83
N ALA A 85 3.15 -2.40 -15.80
CA ALA A 85 4.36 -2.82 -16.50
C ALA A 85 4.28 -2.54 -18.01
N ASN A 86 3.12 -2.76 -18.61
CA ASN A 86 2.90 -2.44 -20.03
C ASN A 86 2.95 -0.93 -20.31
N TYR A 87 2.37 -0.10 -19.43
CA TYR A 87 2.51 1.36 -19.51
C TYR A 87 3.97 1.79 -19.40
N TYR A 88 4.67 1.32 -18.38
CA TYR A 88 6.07 1.64 -18.11
C TYR A 88 6.98 1.23 -19.28
N LYS A 89 6.75 0.05 -19.85
CA LYS A 89 7.46 -0.42 -21.06
C LYS A 89 7.26 0.51 -22.25
N ARG A 90 6.01 0.92 -22.52
CA ARG A 90 5.72 1.84 -23.63
C ARG A 90 6.32 3.23 -23.41
N LYS A 91 6.23 3.77 -22.19
CA LYS A 91 6.72 5.11 -21.85
C LYS A 91 8.25 5.19 -21.83
N TYR A 92 8.93 4.16 -21.35
CA TYR A 92 10.38 4.19 -21.10
C TYR A 92 11.20 3.25 -21.99
N GLY A 93 10.58 2.54 -22.94
CA GLY A 93 11.28 1.66 -23.88
C GLY A 93 12.00 0.47 -23.21
N THR A 94 11.56 0.06 -22.02
CA THR A 94 12.25 -0.99 -21.26
C THR A 94 11.95 -2.40 -21.76
N ILE A 95 12.88 -3.33 -21.53
CA ILE A 95 12.72 -4.76 -21.82
C ILE A 95 12.81 -5.57 -20.52
N GLY A 96 12.25 -6.79 -20.52
CA GLY A 96 12.25 -7.66 -19.35
C GLY A 96 11.16 -7.35 -18.32
N TYR A 97 11.36 -7.81 -17.09
CA TYR A 97 10.38 -7.72 -16.01
C TYR A 97 10.49 -6.39 -15.24
N LEU A 98 9.37 -5.69 -15.08
CA LEU A 98 9.31 -4.51 -14.22
C LEU A 98 9.32 -4.90 -12.73
N PHE A 99 8.53 -5.90 -12.33
CA PHE A 99 8.41 -6.35 -10.95
C PHE A 99 9.32 -7.55 -10.67
N GLN A 100 9.89 -7.61 -9.47
CA GLN A 100 10.88 -8.64 -9.09
C GLN A 100 10.26 -10.03 -9.05
N ASN A 101 9.06 -10.13 -8.47
CA ASN A 101 8.32 -11.36 -8.25
C ASN A 101 6.82 -11.03 -8.24
N ARG A 102 5.99 -12.02 -7.92
CA ARG A 102 4.62 -11.75 -7.49
C ARG A 102 4.66 -10.91 -6.20
N TYR A 103 3.61 -10.14 -5.98
CA TYR A 103 3.38 -9.44 -4.72
C TYR A 103 3.45 -10.39 -3.51
N LYS A 104 3.88 -9.86 -2.36
CA LYS A 104 3.79 -10.48 -1.03
C LYS A 104 2.44 -10.13 -0.41
N SER A 105 1.92 -11.01 0.44
CA SER A 105 0.63 -10.83 1.11
C SER A 105 0.69 -11.40 2.52
N ILE A 106 0.59 -10.52 3.51
CA ILE A 106 0.59 -10.88 4.95
C ILE A 106 -0.83 -10.72 5.45
N LEU A 107 -1.39 -11.74 6.09
CA LEU A 107 -2.70 -11.63 6.73
C LEU A 107 -2.61 -10.67 7.92
N ILE A 108 -3.56 -9.74 8.02
CA ILE A 108 -3.66 -8.76 9.09
C ILE A 108 -4.99 -8.95 9.83
N GLU A 109 -4.92 -8.97 11.15
CA GLU A 109 -6.08 -9.07 12.03
C GLU A 109 -6.85 -7.73 12.12
N LYS A 110 -8.15 -7.81 12.40
CA LYS A 110 -9.06 -6.64 12.43
C LYS A 110 -9.07 -5.96 13.81
N ASP A 111 -7.90 -5.65 14.33
CA ASP A 111 -7.71 -5.10 15.67
C ASP A 111 -6.56 -4.07 15.70
N ALA A 112 -5.88 -3.92 16.84
CA ALA A 112 -4.71 -3.05 16.97
C ALA A 112 -3.62 -3.32 15.91
N HIS A 113 -3.48 -4.57 15.42
CA HIS A 113 -2.53 -4.91 14.36
C HIS A 113 -2.81 -4.17 13.05
N LEU A 114 -4.06 -3.77 12.80
CA LEU A 114 -4.44 -3.03 11.60
C LEU A 114 -3.84 -1.62 11.60
N LEU A 115 -3.98 -0.88 12.70
CA LEU A 115 -3.42 0.48 12.83
C LEU A 115 -1.88 0.44 12.90
N VAL A 116 -1.33 -0.58 13.56
CA VAL A 116 0.12 -0.86 13.59
C VAL A 116 0.67 -1.06 12.16
N CYS A 117 -0.02 -1.81 11.32
CA CYS A 117 0.36 -1.99 9.93
C CYS A 117 0.18 -0.70 9.10
N ALA A 118 -0.92 0.02 9.30
CA ALA A 118 -1.16 1.31 8.66
C ALA A 118 -0.05 2.32 8.98
N ARG A 119 0.37 2.37 10.25
CA ARG A 119 1.49 3.19 10.74
C ARG A 119 2.77 2.88 10.01
N TYR A 120 3.14 1.60 10.00
CA TYR A 120 4.33 1.14 9.28
C TYR A 120 4.29 1.56 7.80
N ILE A 121 3.15 1.35 7.12
CA ILE A 121 3.01 1.64 5.69
C ILE A 121 3.24 3.13 5.41
N GLU A 122 2.58 4.03 6.13
CA GLU A 122 2.69 5.46 5.86
C GLU A 122 4.02 6.04 6.31
N ARG A 123 4.70 5.43 7.30
CA ARG A 123 6.03 5.84 7.76
C ARG A 123 7.19 5.41 6.86
N ASN A 124 6.93 4.60 5.83
CA ASN A 124 7.99 4.15 4.91
C ASN A 124 8.84 5.28 4.30
N PRO A 125 8.29 6.45 3.90
CA PRO A 125 9.07 7.57 3.39
C PRO A 125 10.06 8.15 4.41
N LEU A 126 9.66 8.27 5.68
CA LEU A 126 10.54 8.70 6.78
C LEU A 126 11.66 7.67 7.00
N ARG A 127 11.29 6.39 7.09
CA ARG A 127 12.23 5.27 7.30
C ARG A 127 13.26 5.15 6.18
N ALA A 128 12.87 5.48 4.95
CA ALA A 128 13.76 5.52 3.79
C ALA A 128 14.51 6.85 3.64
N SER A 129 14.39 7.76 4.61
CA SER A 129 14.99 9.11 4.60
C SER A 129 14.69 9.90 3.33
N LEU A 130 13.51 9.70 2.74
CA LEU A 130 13.07 10.44 1.55
C LEU A 130 12.51 11.82 1.91
N VAL A 131 12.05 11.97 3.15
CA VAL A 131 11.41 13.16 3.71
C VAL A 131 11.77 13.24 5.19
N SER A 132 11.72 14.43 5.76
CA SER A 132 11.84 14.68 7.21
C SER A 132 10.49 14.65 7.91
N GLU A 133 9.41 14.94 7.18
CA GLU A 133 8.05 14.90 7.69
C GLU A 133 7.11 14.14 6.73
N LEU A 134 6.09 13.46 7.29
CA LEU A 134 5.11 12.72 6.47
C LEU A 134 4.28 13.62 5.57
N SER A 135 4.09 14.87 5.97
CA SER A 135 3.42 15.93 5.20
C SER A 135 4.10 16.23 3.85
N GLU A 136 5.38 15.89 3.70
CA GLU A 136 6.17 16.15 2.51
C GLU A 136 6.01 15.05 1.44
N TYR A 137 5.43 13.89 1.80
CA TYR A 137 5.30 12.75 0.90
C TYR A 137 3.88 12.56 0.35
N PRO A 138 3.58 13.03 -0.88
CA PRO A 138 2.21 13.07 -1.40
C PRO A 138 1.66 11.70 -1.82
N TRP A 139 2.52 10.68 -1.92
CA TRP A 139 2.18 9.38 -2.51
C TRP A 139 1.84 8.32 -1.47
N SER A 140 1.14 8.74 -0.42
CA SER A 140 0.65 7.87 0.66
C SER A 140 -0.78 8.25 1.05
N SER A 141 -1.42 7.40 1.86
CA SER A 141 -2.70 7.70 2.47
C SER A 141 -2.64 8.72 3.60
N TYR A 142 -1.45 9.20 4.00
CA TYR A 142 -1.28 10.13 5.12
C TYR A 142 -2.18 11.36 4.98
N HIS A 143 -2.18 12.04 3.84
CA HIS A 143 -2.98 13.27 3.65
C HIS A 143 -4.49 13.03 3.74
N TYR A 144 -4.97 11.84 3.41
CA TYR A 144 -6.39 11.52 3.55
C TYR A 144 -6.80 11.58 5.03
N TYR A 145 -6.01 10.94 5.89
CA TYR A 145 -6.30 10.86 7.33
C TYR A 145 -5.87 12.12 8.08
N ALA A 146 -4.68 12.66 7.82
CA ALA A 146 -4.13 13.80 8.54
C ALA A 146 -4.80 15.13 8.18
N THR A 147 -5.25 15.31 6.93
CA THR A 147 -5.78 16.61 6.47
C THR A 147 -7.22 16.54 5.97
N GLY A 148 -7.77 15.34 5.75
CA GLY A 148 -9.09 15.16 5.12
C GLY A 148 -9.08 15.35 3.61
N LYS A 149 -7.91 15.32 2.97
CA LYS A 149 -7.80 15.41 1.50
C LYS A 149 -8.48 14.19 0.87
N LYS A 150 -9.42 14.42 -0.04
CA LYS A 150 -10.10 13.33 -0.75
C LYS A 150 -9.09 12.49 -1.56
N ASP A 151 -9.26 11.18 -1.51
CA ASP A 151 -8.52 10.22 -2.31
C ASP A 151 -9.46 9.11 -2.79
N ASP A 152 -9.61 8.98 -4.12
CA ASP A 152 -10.63 8.09 -4.70
C ASP A 152 -10.30 6.60 -4.56
N ILE A 153 -9.05 6.25 -4.26
CA ILE A 153 -8.69 4.83 -4.03
C ILE A 153 -8.82 4.40 -2.57
N ILE A 154 -9.04 5.33 -1.63
CA ILE A 154 -9.12 5.04 -0.21
C ILE A 154 -10.57 4.76 0.18
N THR A 155 -10.78 3.62 0.82
CA THR A 155 -11.92 3.42 1.71
C THR A 155 -11.44 3.69 3.13
N PRO A 156 -12.10 4.56 3.92
CA PRO A 156 -11.61 4.89 5.26
C PRO A 156 -11.38 3.63 6.11
N ASN A 157 -10.25 3.62 6.81
CA ASN A 157 -9.88 2.55 7.71
C ASN A 157 -10.97 2.39 8.78
N ILE A 158 -11.37 1.15 9.04
CA ILE A 158 -12.45 0.83 9.98
C ILE A 158 -12.19 1.30 11.42
N LEU A 159 -10.92 1.57 11.76
CA LEU A 159 -10.53 2.10 13.07
C LEU A 159 -10.26 3.61 13.05
N TYR A 160 -10.39 4.29 11.90
CA TYR A 160 -10.14 5.72 11.83
C TYR A 160 -11.14 6.54 12.66
N ASP A 161 -12.39 6.09 12.72
CA ASP A 161 -13.41 6.76 13.51
C ASP A 161 -13.14 6.72 15.03
N ASN A 162 -12.28 5.80 15.48
CA ASN A 162 -11.89 5.71 16.89
C ASN A 162 -10.92 6.81 17.32
N PHE A 163 -10.36 7.59 16.37
CA PHE A 163 -9.47 8.70 16.70
C PHE A 163 -10.20 9.94 17.23
N GLY A 164 -11.53 9.99 17.28
CA GLY A 164 -12.25 11.11 17.88
C GLY A 164 -13.69 11.24 17.40
N ASN A 165 -14.44 12.16 18.00
CA ASN A 165 -15.85 12.38 17.66
C ASN A 165 -15.99 13.44 16.56
N SER A 166 -15.09 14.42 16.51
CA SER A 166 -15.03 15.43 15.45
C SER A 166 -13.97 15.12 14.39
N SER A 167 -14.13 15.67 13.18
CA SER A 167 -13.12 15.55 12.12
C SER A 167 -11.77 16.13 12.53
N GLU A 168 -11.76 17.18 13.35
CA GLU A 168 -10.55 17.84 13.84
C GLU A 168 -9.82 16.98 14.88
N GLU A 169 -10.57 16.38 15.82
CA GLU A 169 -10.02 15.44 16.80
C GLU A 169 -9.41 14.21 16.10
N LYS A 170 -10.14 13.62 15.15
CA LYS A 170 -9.65 12.46 14.39
C LYS A 170 -8.33 12.75 13.70
N ARG A 171 -8.22 13.89 13.01
CA ARG A 171 -6.99 14.32 12.32
C ARG A 171 -5.84 14.52 13.30
N ARG A 172 -6.08 15.27 14.39
CA ARG A 172 -5.05 15.57 15.38
C ARG A 172 -4.52 14.30 16.04
N ASN A 173 -5.41 13.45 16.54
CA ASN A 173 -5.03 12.20 17.20
C ASN A 173 -4.39 11.20 16.22
N TYR A 174 -4.79 11.20 14.94
CA TYR A 174 -4.13 10.41 13.90
C TYR A 174 -2.70 10.89 13.63
N ILE A 175 -2.48 12.21 13.52
CA ILE A 175 -1.14 12.80 13.33
C ILE A 175 -0.24 12.46 14.52
N GLU A 176 -0.74 12.54 15.74
CA GLU A 176 0.01 12.14 16.94
C GLU A 176 0.38 10.65 16.88
N TYR A 177 -0.60 9.78 16.63
CA TYR A 177 -0.40 8.34 16.51
C TYR A 177 0.61 7.95 15.43
N ILE A 178 0.56 8.55 14.24
CA ILE A 178 1.42 8.18 13.11
C ILE A 178 2.86 8.70 13.27
N SER A 179 3.04 9.77 14.06
CA SER A 179 4.36 10.39 14.28
C SER A 179 5.26 9.56 15.19
N GLU A 180 4.68 8.75 16.07
CA GLU A 180 5.39 7.86 16.97
C GLU A 180 6.11 6.72 16.23
N GLU A 181 7.44 6.67 16.34
CA GLU A 181 8.23 5.50 15.93
C GLU A 181 8.03 4.35 16.91
N GLN A 182 7.90 3.13 16.38
CA GLN A 182 7.75 1.93 17.20
C GLN A 182 8.81 0.88 16.86
N PRO A 183 9.42 0.22 17.87
CA PRO A 183 10.46 -0.80 17.65
C PRO A 183 10.02 -1.97 16.75
N TYR A 184 8.72 -2.31 16.73
CA TYR A 184 8.19 -3.41 15.92
C TYR A 184 8.30 -3.16 14.41
N GLU A 185 8.46 -1.91 13.96
CA GLU A 185 8.56 -1.58 12.54
C GLU A 185 9.76 -2.29 11.87
N LEU A 186 10.85 -2.50 12.61
CA LEU A 186 12.01 -3.28 12.17
C LEU A 186 11.67 -4.76 11.97
N LEU A 187 10.81 -5.33 12.83
CA LEU A 187 10.36 -6.72 12.70
C LEU A 187 9.49 -6.92 11.45
N LEU A 188 8.68 -5.92 11.09
CA LEU A 188 7.91 -5.95 9.84
C LEU A 188 8.81 -5.92 8.61
N ASP A 189 9.87 -5.12 8.60
CA ASP A 189 10.86 -5.12 7.52
C ASP A 189 11.51 -6.49 7.35
N GLU A 190 11.91 -7.13 8.46
CA GLU A 190 12.48 -8.48 8.42
C GLU A 190 11.47 -9.52 7.93
N ALA A 191 10.23 -9.47 8.42
CA ALA A 191 9.17 -10.38 8.00
C ALA A 191 8.93 -10.25 6.49
N ILE A 192 8.82 -9.00 5.99
CA ILE A 192 8.69 -8.70 4.57
C ILE A 192 9.90 -9.22 3.80
N ALA A 193 11.13 -8.99 4.25
CA ALA A 193 12.33 -9.44 3.57
C ALA A 193 12.40 -10.98 3.45
N LYS A 194 12.03 -11.71 4.50
CA LYS A 194 12.09 -13.18 4.58
C LYS A 194 11.04 -13.90 3.71
N MET A 195 9.96 -13.22 3.31
CA MET A 195 8.95 -13.80 2.41
C MET A 195 9.50 -13.98 0.97
N LYS A 196 9.34 -15.19 0.41
CA LYS A 196 9.74 -15.54 -0.97
C LYS A 196 8.62 -15.33 -2.01
#